data_AF-A0A1F5WPR6-F1
#
_entry.id   AF-A0A1F5WPR6-F1
#
_cell.length_a   1.000
_cell.length_b   1.000
_cell.length_c   1.000
_cell.angle_alpha   90.00
_cell.angle_beta   90.00
_cell.angle_gamma   90.00
#
_symmetry.space_group_name_H-M   'P 1'
#
loop_
_entity.id
_entity.type
_entity.pdbx_description
1 polymer ?
#
loop_
_entity_poly.entity_id
_entity_poly.type
_entity_poly.pdbx_seq_one_letter_code
_entity_poly.pdbx_strand_id
1 'polypeptide(L)' 'MGDKGVVGLNSQNQICNNCSRGVYIGSGRFVNRIPDLNDMETRVDNGLKFPEGDYRCEECDEKCHY' A
#
# COMPACT_ATOMS: atom_id res chain seq x y z
N MET A 1 22.16 19.70 -14.27
CA MET A 1 22.03 18.33 -14.79
C MET A 1 21.05 17.61 -13.90
N GLY A 2 19.95 17.11 -14.47
CA GLY A 2 18.86 16.50 -13.72
C GLY A 2 19.16 15.06 -13.31
N ASP A 3 18.81 14.73 -12.07
CA ASP A 3 18.65 13.35 -11.67
C ASP A 3 17.41 12.78 -12.35
N LYS A 4 17.66 11.83 -13.24
CA LYS A 4 16.63 11.07 -13.96
C LYS A 4 15.89 10.20 -12.96
N GLY A 5 14.58 10.16 -13.13
CA GLY A 5 13.62 9.52 -12.24
C GLY A 5 14.05 8.15 -11.73
N VAL A 6 14.10 8.05 -10.41
CA VAL A 6 13.62 6.89 -9.68
C VAL A 6 12.53 7.44 -8.78
N VAL A 7 11.28 7.05 -9.01
CA VAL A 7 10.19 7.24 -8.04
C VAL A 7 10.63 6.45 -6.79
N GLY A 8 11.36 7.12 -5.91
CA GLY A 8 11.83 6.55 -4.66
C GLY A 8 10.61 6.10 -3.89
N LEU A 9 10.53 4.80 -3.61
CA LEU A 9 9.60 4.21 -2.64
C LEU A 9 9.72 4.99 -1.34
N ASN A 10 8.88 6.00 -1.16
CA ASN A 10 8.80 6.75 0.08
C ASN A 10 8.45 5.73 1.15
N SER A 11 9.38 5.46 2.09
CA SER A 11 9.18 4.43 3.12
C SER A 11 8.00 4.75 4.06
N GLN A 12 7.43 5.96 3.95
CA GLN A 12 6.38 6.48 4.81
C GLN A 12 5.01 5.83 4.57
N ASN A 13 4.76 5.24 3.40
CA ASN A 13 3.44 4.69 3.05
C ASN A 13 3.46 3.15 2.85
N GLN A 14 4.49 2.46 3.33
CA GLN A 14 4.57 0.98 3.29
C GLN A 14 3.66 0.32 4.34
N ILE A 15 2.38 0.67 4.30
CA ILE A 15 1.31 0.17 5.17
C ILE A 15 0.14 -0.34 4.33
N CYS A 16 -0.69 -1.20 4.93
CA CYS A 16 -1.92 -1.67 4.33
C CYS A 16 -3.02 -0.60 4.36
N ASN A 17 -3.62 -0.28 3.22
CA ASN A 17 -4.68 0.71 3.07
C ASN A 17 -6.05 0.30 3.62
N ASN A 18 -6.18 -0.97 4.02
CA ASN A 18 -7.39 -1.51 4.65
C ASN A 18 -7.25 -1.65 6.18
N CYS A 19 -6.04 -1.91 6.70
CA CYS A 19 -5.84 -2.23 8.11
C CYS A 19 -4.67 -1.53 8.81
N SER A 20 -3.96 -0.62 8.13
CA SER A 20 -2.81 0.16 8.61
C SER A 20 -1.55 -0.61 9.00
N ARG A 21 -1.54 -1.94 8.88
CA ARG A 21 -0.36 -2.75 9.24
C ARG A 21 0.82 -2.46 8.32
N GLY A 22 2.01 -2.36 8.90
CA GLY A 22 3.25 -2.20 8.15
C GLY A 22 3.55 -3.42 7.27
N VAL A 23 3.87 -3.16 6.01
CA VAL A 23 4.30 -4.15 5.00
C VAL A 23 5.69 -3.81 4.45
N TYR A 24 6.50 -3.12 5.25
CA TYR A 24 7.86 -2.72 4.90
C TYR A 24 8.86 -3.89 4.96
N ILE A 25 10.06 -3.71 4.38
CA ILE A 25 11.12 -4.73 4.42
C ILE A 25 11.44 -5.08 5.88
N GLY A 26 11.40 -6.37 6.23
CA GLY A 26 11.63 -6.85 7.60
C GLY A 26 10.37 -6.93 8.48
N SER A 27 9.20 -6.51 8.00
CA SER A 27 7.91 -6.68 8.71
C SER A 27 7.40 -8.12 8.76
N GLY A 28 8.03 -9.04 8.02
CA GLY A 28 7.48 -10.38 7.75
C GLY A 28 6.34 -10.41 6.73
N ARG A 29 5.80 -9.25 6.32
CA ARG A 29 4.66 -9.11 5.39
C ARG A 29 5.04 -8.47 4.05
N PHE A 30 6.33 -8.23 3.83
CA PHE A 30 6.83 -7.58 2.62
C PHE A 30 6.56 -8.39 1.34
N VAL A 31 6.68 -9.73 1.40
CA VAL A 31 6.62 -10.59 0.20
C VAL A 31 5.22 -10.70 -0.37
N ASN A 32 4.19 -10.66 0.49
CA ASN A 32 2.79 -10.88 0.10
C ASN A 32 1.97 -9.58 0.08
N ARG A 33 2.64 -8.43 -0.02
CA ARG A 33 1.94 -7.14 -0.17
C ARG A 33 1.58 -6.91 -1.64
N ILE A 34 0.39 -6.37 -1.85
CA ILE A 34 -0.10 -6.02 -3.19
C ILE A 34 -0.06 -4.50 -3.31
N PRO A 35 0.69 -3.90 -4.25
CA PRO A 35 0.67 -2.45 -4.46
C PRO A 35 -0.73 -1.97 -4.88
N ASP A 36 -1.20 -0.90 -4.27
CA ASP A 36 -2.39 -0.17 -4.72
C ASP A 36 -1.95 1.05 -5.52
N LEU A 37 -2.19 1.05 -6.84
CA LEU A 37 -1.76 2.12 -7.74
C LEU A 37 -2.82 3.22 -7.94
N ASN A 38 -3.94 3.17 -7.21
CA ASN A 38 -4.94 4.23 -7.22
C ASN A 38 -4.38 5.49 -6.53
N ASP A 39 -4.80 6.66 -6.99
CA ASP A 39 -4.54 7.91 -6.29
C ASP A 39 -5.36 8.01 -4.98
N MET A 40 -5.03 9.01 -4.16
CA MET A 40 -5.65 9.20 -2.85
C MET A 40 -7.17 9.40 -2.95
N GLU A 41 -7.63 10.20 -3.92
CA GLU A 41 -9.05 10.49 -4.13
C GLU A 41 -9.82 9.21 -4.45
N THR A 42 -9.33 8.41 -5.39
CA THR A 42 -9.89 7.11 -5.75
C THR A 42 -9.93 6.15 -4.55
N ARG A 43 -8.90 6.15 -3.70
CA ARG A 43 -8.86 5.32 -2.48
C ARG A 43 -9.91 5.75 -1.45
N VAL A 44 -10.14 7.06 -1.30
CA VAL A 44 -11.20 7.61 -0.44
C VAL A 44 -12.59 7.25 -0.99
N ASP A 45 -12.79 7.41 -2.30
CA ASP A 45 -14.05 7.09 -2.98
C ASP A 45 -14.39 5.60 -2.90
N ASN A 46 -13.37 4.73 -2.92
CA ASN A 46 -13.51 3.30 -2.70
C ASN A 46 -13.80 2.92 -1.23
N GLY A 47 -13.86 3.89 -0.32
CA GLY A 47 -14.13 3.66 1.09
C GLY A 47 -12.99 2.98 1.86
N LEU A 48 -11.75 3.13 1.39
CA LEU A 48 -10.59 2.57 2.10
C LEU A 48 -10.37 3.29 3.43
N LYS A 49 -10.17 2.53 4.51
CA LYS A 49 -10.05 3.06 5.87
C LYS A 49 -8.74 3.82 6.11
N PHE A 50 -7.69 3.49 5.36
CA PHE A 50 -6.36 4.09 5.46
C PHE A 50 -5.84 4.44 4.06
N PRO A 51 -6.44 5.43 3.39
CA PRO A 51 -6.17 5.74 1.98
C PRO A 51 -4.72 6.18 1.71
N GLU A 52 -3.97 6.58 2.73
CA GLU A 52 -2.55 6.93 2.65
C GLU A 52 -1.64 5.69 2.46
N GLY A 53 -2.14 4.48 2.72
CA GLY A 53 -1.38 3.25 2.52
C GLY A 53 -1.21 2.89 1.04
N ASP A 54 0.02 2.52 0.65
CA ASP A 54 0.32 2.19 -0.75
C ASP A 54 0.13 0.71 -1.09
N TYR A 55 -0.31 -0.10 -0.13
CA TYR A 55 -0.38 -1.55 -0.30
C TYR A 55 -1.66 -2.12 0.31
N ARG A 56 -2.00 -3.34 -0.09
CA ARG A 56 -2.92 -4.24 0.60
C ARG A 56 -2.10 -5.41 1.16
N CYS A 57 -2.27 -5.73 2.44
CA CYS A 57 -1.64 -6.90 3.04
C CYS A 57 -2.40 -8.19 2.68
N GLU A 58 -1.74 -9.33 2.80
CA GLU A 58 -2.24 -10.67 2.52
C GLU A 58 -3.58 -10.96 3.23
N GLU A 59 -3.70 -10.61 4.51
CA GLU A 59 -4.94 -10.86 5.27
C GLU A 59 -6.14 -10.02 4.81
N CYS A 60 -5.89 -8.87 4.17
CA CYS A 60 -6.94 -8.02 3.61
C CYS A 60 -7.25 -8.41 2.17
N ASP A 61 -6.30 -9.04 1.48
CA ASP A 61 -6.53 -9.64 0.17
C ASP A 61 -7.35 -10.91 0.27
N GLU A 62 -7.00 -11.81 1.18
CA GLU A 62 -7.74 -13.05 1.48
C GLU A 62 -9.17 -12.78 1.99
N LYS A 63 -9.49 -11.60 2.53
CA LYS A 63 -10.88 -11.29 2.93
C LYS A 63 -11.77 -10.92 1.75
N CYS A 64 -11.21 -10.63 0.59
CA CYS A 64 -11.95 -10.42 -0.64
C CYS A 64 -12.20 -11.76 -1.35
N HIS A 65 -12.97 -12.65 -0.72
CA HIS A 65 -13.52 -13.81 -1.40
C HIS A 65 -14.95 -13.51 -1.88
N TYR A 66 -15.08 -13.58 -3.20
CA TYR A 66 -16.26 -13.62 -4.07
C TYR A 66 -17.40 -14.52 -3.56
#